data_AF-A0AAW2M6Q9-F1
#
_entry.id   AF-A0AAW2M6Q9-F1
#
_cell.length_a   1.000
_cell.length_b   1.000
_cell.length_c   1.000
_cell.angle_alpha   90.00
_cell.angle_beta   90.00
_cell.angle_gamma   90.00
#
_symmetry.space_group_name_H-M   'P 1'
#
loop_
_entity.id
_entity.type
_entity.pdbx_description
1 polymer ?
#
loop_
_entity_poly.entity_id
_entity_poly.type
_entity_poly.pdbx_seq_one_letter_code
_entity_poly.pdbx_strand_id
1 'polypeptide(L)'
;MAKKLELPIIDFASSDNNSTAHSIRQACIDCGFFYLVNHGVDDKLLQKVLEGSKAFFSLSLEEKMKLARKEHRGYTPLYAENLDPSSSSREPQKVWKAVGISCSEDFGYGVGFSTIRFDATAVVYLTSWLTFSTYNNCRYHQRFLPSWRSTMEDYYKRVLNAGERLISLIALALNLDENFFNDVGAFNLPNAFLRLLHYPGELGSSSEEIYGASAHSDYGMITLLATDGIGGLQECVLTRHSD
;
A
#
# COMPACT_ATOMS: atom_id res chain seq x y z
N MET A 1 -5.06 19.27 22.09
CA MET A 1 -5.28 19.49 20.64
C MET A 1 -4.12 18.87 19.90
N ALA A 2 -4.37 18.00 18.91
CA ALA A 2 -3.31 17.47 18.07
C ALA A 2 -2.64 18.62 17.30
N LYS A 3 -1.31 18.73 17.38
CA LYS A 3 -0.56 19.74 16.65
C LYS A 3 -0.44 19.29 15.19
N LYS A 4 -0.85 20.13 14.24
CA LYS A 4 -0.62 19.87 12.81
C LYS A 4 0.89 19.84 12.58
N LEU A 5 1.41 18.69 12.19
CA LEU A 5 2.80 18.53 11.84
C LEU A 5 3.00 19.01 10.39
N GLU A 6 3.97 19.88 10.19
CA GLU A 6 4.43 20.21 8.83
C GLU A 6 5.47 19.17 8.43
N LEU A 7 5.05 18.23 7.58
CA LEU A 7 5.94 17.19 7.08
C LEU A 7 6.91 17.77 6.03
N PRO A 8 8.19 17.33 6.04
CA PRO A 8 9.15 17.71 5.00
C PRO A 8 8.66 17.34 3.60
N ILE A 9 9.04 18.14 2.60
CA ILE A 9 8.80 17.84 1.18
C ILE A 9 10.14 17.48 0.54
N ILE A 10 10.21 16.30 -0.07
CA ILE A 10 11.36 15.81 -0.82
C ILE A 10 11.06 15.92 -2.32
N ASP A 11 11.94 16.57 -3.06
CA ASP A 11 11.79 16.82 -4.49
C ASP A 11 12.72 15.93 -5.34
N PHE A 12 12.14 15.05 -6.15
CA PHE A 12 12.89 14.17 -7.05
C PHE A 12 13.40 14.84 -8.34
N ALA A 13 13.00 16.08 -8.62
CA ALA A 13 13.57 16.87 -9.71
C ALA A 13 14.96 17.45 -9.37
N SER A 14 15.37 17.40 -8.09
CA SER A 14 16.71 17.84 -7.67
C SER A 14 17.80 17.02 -8.34
N SER A 15 18.82 17.70 -8.87
CA SER A 15 20.01 17.06 -9.45
C SER A 15 21.04 16.62 -8.39
N ASP A 16 20.92 17.06 -7.14
CA ASP A 16 21.83 16.70 -6.06
C ASP A 16 21.28 15.54 -5.24
N ASN A 17 21.72 14.32 -5.58
CA ASN A 17 21.34 13.10 -4.88
C ASN A 17 21.79 13.09 -3.41
N ASN A 18 22.94 13.67 -3.09
CA ASN A 18 23.49 13.63 -1.73
C ASN A 18 22.71 14.56 -0.81
N SER A 19 22.40 15.77 -1.26
CA SER A 19 21.52 16.68 -0.52
C SER A 19 20.13 16.08 -0.32
N THR A 20 19.56 15.49 -1.38
CA THR A 20 18.24 14.82 -1.31
C THR A 20 18.25 13.65 -0.31
N ALA A 21 19.29 12.81 -0.35
CA ALA A 21 19.47 11.72 0.59
C ALA A 21 19.61 12.21 2.05
N HIS A 22 20.32 13.31 2.27
CA HIS A 22 20.43 13.93 3.59
C HIS A 22 19.07 14.42 4.12
N SER A 23 18.26 15.06 3.27
CA SER A 23 16.90 15.48 3.62
C SER A 23 15.98 14.29 3.94
N ILE A 24 16.07 13.20 3.17
CA ILE A 24 15.34 11.96 3.45
C ILE A 24 15.75 11.40 4.82
N ARG A 25 17.06 11.32 5.10
CA ARG A 25 17.56 10.84 6.40
C ARG A 25 16.98 11.65 7.55
N GLN A 26 17.00 12.97 7.43
CA GLN A 26 16.53 13.88 8.46
C GLN A 26 15.03 13.72 8.68
N ALA A 27 14.22 13.65 7.62
CA ALA A 27 12.79 13.42 7.71
C ALA A 27 12.46 12.08 8.40
N CYS A 28 13.16 11.00 8.03
CA CYS A 28 12.99 9.68 8.66
C CYS A 28 13.32 9.70 10.16
N ILE A 29 14.34 10.45 10.59
CA ILE A 29 14.75 10.54 12.00
C ILE A 29 13.78 11.41 12.81
N ASP A 30 13.32 12.51 12.24
CA ASP A 30 12.54 13.52 12.97
C ASP A 30 11.06 13.15 13.11
N CYS A 31 10.47 12.61 12.05
CA CYS A 31 9.04 12.34 12.00
C CYS A 31 8.66 11.00 11.38
N GLY A 32 9.57 10.33 10.66
CA GLY A 32 9.30 9.04 10.02
C GLY A 32 8.40 9.13 8.77
N PHE A 33 7.95 10.33 8.41
CA PHE A 33 7.06 10.60 7.28
C PHE A 33 7.52 11.84 6.51
N PHE A 34 7.27 11.89 5.21
CA PHE A 34 7.51 13.06 4.38
C PHE A 34 6.64 12.99 3.11
N TYR A 35 6.41 14.14 2.50
CA TYR A 35 5.82 14.21 1.18
C TYR A 35 6.89 14.08 0.10
N LEU A 36 6.51 13.44 -0.99
CA LEU A 36 7.35 13.27 -2.18
C LEU A 36 6.71 14.02 -3.35
N VAL A 37 7.48 14.84 -4.05
CA VAL A 37 7.03 15.56 -5.26
C VAL A 37 7.93 15.25 -6.45
N ASN A 38 7.41 15.49 -7.66
CA ASN A 38 8.11 15.22 -8.93
C ASN A 38 8.56 13.75 -9.10
N HIS A 39 7.81 12.80 -8.53
CA HIS A 39 8.09 11.36 -8.55
C HIS A 39 7.68 10.64 -9.85
N GLY A 40 7.14 11.34 -10.84
CA GLY A 40 6.82 10.78 -12.16
C GLY A 40 5.47 10.04 -12.26
N VAL A 41 4.65 10.06 -11.21
CA VAL A 41 3.24 9.66 -11.29
C VAL A 41 2.42 10.91 -11.61
N ASP A 42 1.69 10.85 -12.73
CA ASP A 42 0.88 11.97 -13.22
C ASP A 42 -0.44 12.11 -12.42
N ASP A 43 -0.83 13.35 -12.10
CA ASP A 43 -2.05 13.61 -11.32
C ASP A 43 -3.31 13.08 -12.01
N LYS A 44 -3.39 13.12 -13.34
CA LYS A 44 -4.54 12.56 -14.08
C LYS A 44 -4.56 11.05 -14.01
N LEU A 45 -3.40 10.40 -13.92
CA LEU A 45 -3.33 8.96 -13.69
C LEU A 45 -3.82 8.62 -12.28
N LEU A 46 -3.35 9.33 -11.25
CA LEU A 46 -3.82 9.14 -9.88
C LEU A 46 -5.34 9.37 -9.78
N GLN A 47 -5.86 10.41 -10.44
CA GLN A 47 -7.29 10.66 -10.49
C GLN A 47 -8.07 9.49 -11.10
N LYS A 48 -7.62 8.92 -12.23
CA LYS A 48 -8.26 7.74 -12.84
C LYS A 48 -8.23 6.52 -11.92
N VAL A 49 -7.14 6.33 -11.18
CA VAL A 49 -6.99 5.27 -10.16
C VAL A 49 -8.01 5.46 -9.04
N LEU A 50 -8.15 6.67 -8.50
CA LEU A 50 -9.11 6.97 -7.45
C LEU A 50 -10.56 6.84 -7.94
N GLU A 51 -10.88 7.36 -9.12
CA GLU A 51 -12.22 7.30 -9.72
C GLU A 51 -12.67 5.86 -9.97
N GLY A 52 -11.83 5.04 -10.60
CA GLY A 52 -12.22 3.65 -10.79
C GLY A 52 -12.18 2.84 -9.48
N SER A 53 -11.45 3.28 -8.44
CA SER A 53 -11.45 2.61 -7.14
C SER A 53 -12.81 2.83 -6.50
N LYS A 54 -13.29 4.08 -6.52
CA LYS A 54 -14.64 4.47 -6.09
C LYS A 54 -15.69 3.70 -6.87
N ALA A 55 -15.55 3.60 -8.20
CA ALA A 55 -16.47 2.83 -9.03
C ALA A 55 -16.47 1.33 -8.66
N PHE A 56 -15.31 0.72 -8.40
CA PHE A 56 -15.21 -0.66 -7.93
C PHE A 56 -15.89 -0.86 -6.56
N PHE A 57 -15.61 -0.01 -5.58
CA PHE A 57 -16.16 -0.14 -4.23
C PHE A 57 -17.67 0.16 -4.17
N SER A 58 -18.20 0.90 -5.15
CA SER A 58 -19.64 1.15 -5.33
C SER A 58 -20.44 -0.05 -5.87
N LEU A 59 -19.77 -1.10 -6.36
CA LEU A 59 -20.43 -2.32 -6.80
C LEU A 59 -21.13 -3.02 -5.63
N SER A 60 -22.14 -3.84 -5.93
CA SER A 60 -22.80 -4.66 -4.92
C SER A 60 -21.79 -5.61 -4.25
N LEU A 61 -22.04 -5.99 -3.00
CA LEU A 61 -21.19 -6.94 -2.29
C LEU A 61 -21.06 -8.26 -3.08
N GLU A 62 -22.15 -8.73 -3.70
CA GLU A 62 -22.13 -9.92 -4.56
C GLU A 62 -21.10 -9.80 -5.70
N GLU A 63 -21.06 -8.65 -6.39
CA GLU A 63 -20.08 -8.40 -7.46
C GLU A 63 -18.65 -8.31 -6.92
N LYS A 64 -18.42 -7.63 -5.78
CA LYS A 64 -17.09 -7.53 -5.17
C LYS A 64 -16.57 -8.89 -4.69
N MET A 65 -17.44 -9.72 -4.12
CA MET A 65 -17.10 -11.06 -3.63
C MET A 65 -16.77 -12.07 -4.74
N LYS A 66 -17.11 -11.80 -6.01
CA LYS A 66 -16.60 -12.60 -7.15
C LYS A 66 -15.07 -12.53 -7.26
N LEU A 67 -14.47 -11.49 -6.70
CA LEU A 67 -13.02 -11.30 -6.63
C LEU A 67 -12.49 -11.50 -5.21
N ALA A 68 -13.20 -12.26 -4.36
CA ALA A 68 -12.79 -12.51 -2.98
C ALA A 68 -11.32 -12.95 -2.90
N ARG A 69 -10.64 -12.45 -1.87
CA ARG A 69 -9.21 -12.63 -1.66
C ARG A 69 -8.81 -14.10 -1.72
N LYS A 70 -7.83 -14.40 -2.57
CA LYS A 70 -7.10 -15.66 -2.61
C LYS A 70 -5.63 -15.34 -2.38
N GLU A 71 -5.03 -15.96 -1.36
CA GLU A 71 -3.69 -15.63 -0.88
C GLU A 71 -3.55 -14.13 -0.55
N HIS A 72 -2.78 -13.39 -1.36
CA HIS A 72 -2.49 -11.97 -1.17
C HIS A 72 -3.13 -11.06 -2.23
N ARG A 73 -4.12 -11.55 -2.99
CA ARG A 73 -4.78 -10.78 -4.06
C ARG A 73 -6.29 -10.92 -4.04
N GLY A 74 -6.98 -9.86 -4.46
CA GLY A 74 -8.43 -9.79 -4.51
C GLY A 74 -9.02 -8.92 -3.42
N TYR A 75 -10.33 -9.05 -3.25
CA TYR A 75 -11.18 -8.23 -2.39
C TYR A 75 -11.30 -8.81 -0.98
N THR A 76 -11.07 -7.99 0.05
CA THR A 76 -11.40 -8.31 1.43
C THR A 76 -12.59 -7.47 1.87
N PRO A 77 -13.69 -8.09 2.35
CA PRO A 77 -14.86 -7.34 2.80
C PRO A 77 -14.60 -6.60 4.12
N LEU A 78 -15.44 -5.61 4.41
CA LEU A 78 -15.44 -4.88 5.69
C LEU A 78 -15.37 -5.85 6.88
N TYR A 79 -14.55 -5.49 7.88
CA TYR A 79 -14.36 -6.21 9.13
C TYR A 79 -13.69 -7.59 9.03
N ALA A 80 -13.26 -8.03 7.84
CA ALA A 80 -12.54 -9.30 7.70
C ALA A 80 -11.05 -9.19 8.06
N GLU A 81 -10.52 -7.98 8.22
CA GLU A 81 -9.15 -7.76 8.67
C GLU A 81 -9.04 -7.35 10.13
N ASN A 82 -8.05 -7.94 10.78
CA ASN A 82 -7.69 -7.66 12.15
C ASN A 82 -6.22 -7.22 12.18
N LEU A 83 -6.00 -6.00 12.67
CA LEU A 83 -4.67 -5.37 12.73
C LEU A 83 -4.05 -5.47 14.13
N ASP A 84 -4.74 -6.10 15.10
CA ASP A 84 -4.24 -6.28 16.45
C ASP A 84 -3.64 -7.70 16.64
N PRO A 85 -2.30 -7.83 16.75
CA PRO A 85 -1.63 -9.12 16.93
C PRO A 85 -1.97 -9.81 18.26
N SER A 86 -2.58 -9.11 19.22
CA SER A 86 -2.99 -9.67 20.52
C SER A 86 -4.35 -10.38 20.49
N SER A 87 -5.11 -10.22 19.40
CA SER A 87 -6.49 -10.71 19.30
C SER A 87 -6.57 -11.98 18.43
N SER A 88 -6.43 -13.14 19.07
CA SER A 88 -6.36 -14.45 18.42
C SER A 88 -7.70 -15.20 18.29
N SER A 89 -8.84 -14.53 18.43
CA SER A 89 -10.16 -15.21 18.42
C SER A 89 -10.82 -15.22 17.04
N ARG A 90 -10.91 -16.40 16.42
CA ARG A 90 -11.75 -16.72 15.24
C ARG A 90 -13.19 -17.09 15.66
N GLU A 91 -13.91 -16.22 16.36
CA GLU A 91 -15.35 -16.43 16.60
C GLU A 91 -16.19 -15.36 15.91
N PRO A 92 -17.32 -15.73 15.26
CA PRO A 92 -18.26 -14.76 14.74
C PRO A 92 -19.08 -14.17 15.89
N GLN A 93 -18.47 -13.31 16.70
CA GLN A 93 -19.16 -12.66 17.82
C GLN A 93 -19.88 -11.40 17.35
N LYS A 94 -21.20 -11.51 17.32
CA LYS A 94 -22.11 -10.39 17.54
C LYS A 94 -21.67 -9.65 18.81
N VAL A 95 -21.74 -8.32 18.77
CA VAL A 95 -21.54 -7.34 19.86
C VAL A 95 -20.15 -6.66 19.85
N TRP A 96 -20.14 -5.52 19.17
CA TRP A 96 -19.40 -4.27 19.44
C TRP A 96 -18.53 -4.27 20.71
N LYS A 97 -17.30 -4.77 20.58
CA LYS A 97 -16.19 -4.38 21.45
C LYS A 97 -15.03 -3.98 20.55
N ALA A 98 -14.83 -2.67 20.46
CA ALA A 98 -13.77 -2.02 19.71
C ALA A 98 -12.40 -2.42 20.26
N VAL A 99 -11.82 -3.49 19.73
CA VAL A 99 -10.38 -3.77 19.74
C VAL A 99 -10.04 -4.49 18.43
N GLY A 100 -9.40 -3.77 17.50
CA GLY A 100 -8.66 -4.36 16.36
C GLY A 100 -9.39 -4.60 15.03
N ILE A 101 -10.70 -4.38 14.91
CA ILE A 101 -11.42 -4.64 13.64
C ILE A 101 -11.30 -3.43 12.70
N SER A 102 -10.69 -3.63 11.53
CA SER A 102 -10.60 -2.60 10.48
C SER A 102 -11.96 -2.36 9.84
N CYS A 103 -12.41 -1.10 9.80
CA CYS A 103 -13.62 -0.67 9.09
C CYS A 103 -13.35 -0.34 7.61
N SER A 104 -12.29 -0.90 7.01
CA SER A 104 -12.00 -0.76 5.58
C SER A 104 -12.36 -2.02 4.81
N GLU A 105 -12.81 -1.83 3.57
CA GLU A 105 -12.68 -2.86 2.56
C GLU A 105 -11.44 -2.59 1.71
N ASP A 106 -10.84 -3.65 1.17
CA ASP A 106 -9.62 -3.53 0.40
C ASP A 106 -9.63 -4.35 -0.88
N PHE A 107 -8.75 -3.98 -1.80
CA PHE A 107 -8.45 -4.76 -2.98
C PHE A 107 -6.94 -4.79 -3.21
N GLY A 108 -6.34 -5.97 -3.07
CA GLY A 108 -4.92 -6.21 -3.33
C GLY A 108 -4.65 -6.44 -4.81
N TYR A 109 -3.90 -5.53 -5.43
CA TYR A 109 -3.36 -5.68 -6.78
C TYR A 109 -1.87 -6.02 -6.69
N GLY A 110 -1.55 -7.28 -6.94
CA GLY A 110 -0.17 -7.73 -7.14
C GLY A 110 0.08 -7.99 -8.61
N VAL A 111 1.09 -7.36 -9.20
CA VAL A 111 1.68 -7.86 -10.45
C VAL A 111 2.62 -8.97 -10.04
N GLY A 112 2.16 -10.22 -10.09
CA GLY A 112 3.05 -11.32 -9.73
C GLY A 112 2.69 -12.62 -10.42
N PHE A 113 3.74 -13.27 -10.89
CA PHE A 113 3.80 -14.71 -10.93
C PHE A 113 3.96 -15.20 -9.48
N SER A 114 3.30 -16.29 -9.14
CA SER A 114 3.41 -16.92 -7.82
C SER A 114 4.75 -17.65 -7.70
N THR A 115 5.57 -17.30 -6.72
CA THR A 115 6.66 -18.19 -6.28
C THR A 115 6.72 -18.20 -4.76
N ILE A 116 6.43 -19.37 -4.19
CA ILE A 116 6.73 -19.72 -2.80
C ILE A 116 8.21 -20.15 -2.79
N ARG A 117 9.04 -19.58 -1.90
CA ARG A 117 10.39 -20.10 -1.63
C ARG A 117 10.32 -21.15 -0.54
N PHE A 118 10.82 -22.35 -0.83
CA PHE A 118 11.51 -23.19 0.15
C PHE A 118 12.77 -23.77 -0.49
N ASP A 119 13.89 -23.46 0.16
CA ASP A 119 15.23 -24.06 0.12
C ASP A 119 16.03 -24.21 -1.19
N ALA A 120 17.35 -24.23 -0.99
CA ALA A 120 18.40 -24.18 -1.98
C ALA A 120 18.37 -25.36 -2.98
N THR A 121 18.92 -25.10 -4.17
CA THR A 121 19.17 -26.06 -5.28
C THR A 121 17.95 -26.68 -5.96
N ALA A 122 17.41 -26.00 -6.98
CA ALA A 122 16.83 -26.65 -8.16
C ALA A 122 16.65 -25.66 -9.32
N VAL A 123 17.28 -25.96 -10.45
CA VAL A 123 16.97 -25.39 -11.77
C VAL A 123 15.60 -25.93 -12.20
N VAL A 124 14.61 -25.08 -12.47
CA VAL A 124 13.36 -25.50 -13.14
C VAL A 124 12.89 -24.46 -14.16
N TYR A 125 12.57 -25.03 -15.32
CA TYR A 125 12.18 -24.43 -16.59
C TYR A 125 10.80 -23.75 -16.57
N LEU A 126 10.68 -22.74 -17.47
CA LEU A 126 9.49 -22.28 -18.19
C LEU A 126 8.14 -22.92 -17.78
N THR A 127 7.34 -22.17 -17.03
CA THR A 127 5.87 -22.14 -17.21
C THR A 127 5.35 -20.71 -17.12
N SER A 128 5.65 -19.95 -18.17
CA SER A 128 4.81 -18.82 -18.58
C SER A 128 3.39 -19.35 -18.85
N TRP A 129 2.35 -18.64 -18.40
CA TRP A 129 0.90 -18.74 -18.75
C TRP A 129 -0.15 -19.20 -17.71
N LEU A 130 0.17 -19.74 -16.53
CA LEU A 130 -0.87 -20.31 -15.66
C LEU A 130 -1.31 -19.49 -14.42
N THR A 131 -0.59 -18.45 -14.00
CA THR A 131 -1.07 -17.50 -12.96
C THR A 131 -1.90 -16.33 -13.50
N PHE A 132 -2.13 -16.29 -14.82
CA PHE A 132 -2.97 -15.28 -15.48
C PHE A 132 -4.44 -15.73 -15.60
N SER A 133 -4.74 -17.01 -15.39
CA SER A 133 -6.05 -17.63 -15.69
C SER A 133 -7.14 -17.31 -14.65
N THR A 134 -6.82 -17.16 -13.37
CA THR A 134 -7.82 -16.81 -12.35
C THR A 134 -8.29 -15.36 -12.43
N TYR A 135 -7.51 -14.47 -13.05
CA TYR A 135 -7.91 -13.09 -13.36
C TYR A 135 -8.52 -12.96 -14.78
N ASN A 136 -8.11 -13.80 -15.73
CA ASN A 136 -8.62 -13.80 -17.12
C ASN A 136 -10.07 -14.28 -17.27
N ASN A 137 -10.66 -14.96 -16.28
CA ASN A 137 -12.09 -15.29 -16.34
C ASN A 137 -13.02 -14.13 -15.92
N CYS A 138 -12.49 -12.99 -15.46
CA CYS A 138 -13.31 -11.81 -15.24
C CYS A 138 -13.37 -10.91 -16.49
N ARG A 139 -14.15 -11.34 -17.49
CA ARG A 139 -14.82 -10.38 -18.41
C ARG A 139 -15.68 -9.35 -17.65
N TYR A 140 -15.90 -9.55 -16.36
CA TYR A 140 -16.59 -8.65 -15.42
C TYR A 140 -15.99 -7.24 -15.36
N HIS A 141 -14.66 -7.09 -15.27
CA HIS A 141 -14.04 -5.76 -15.20
C HIS A 141 -14.23 -4.96 -16.50
N GLN A 142 -14.17 -5.60 -17.66
CA GLN A 142 -14.34 -4.89 -18.94
C GLN A 142 -15.74 -4.30 -19.12
N ARG A 143 -16.77 -4.90 -18.50
CA ARG A 143 -18.15 -4.42 -18.59
C ARG A 143 -18.43 -3.21 -17.69
N PHE A 144 -17.90 -3.21 -16.47
CA PHE A 144 -18.21 -2.18 -15.46
C PHE A 144 -17.10 -1.14 -15.27
N LEU A 145 -15.85 -1.51 -15.59
CA LEU A 145 -14.65 -0.71 -15.36
C LEU A 145 -13.71 -0.80 -16.58
N PRO A 146 -14.10 -0.24 -17.74
CA PRO A 146 -13.25 -0.26 -18.92
C PRO A 146 -11.90 0.42 -18.64
N SER A 147 -10.80 -0.16 -19.13
CA SER A 147 -9.42 0.33 -18.94
C SER A 147 -8.91 0.38 -17.48
N TRP A 148 -9.66 -0.15 -16.52
CA TRP A 148 -9.25 -0.20 -15.11
C TRP A 148 -7.92 -0.92 -14.90
N ARG A 149 -7.82 -2.12 -15.47
CA ARG A 149 -6.61 -2.94 -15.39
C ARG A 149 -5.39 -2.21 -15.94
N SER A 150 -5.47 -1.67 -17.16
CA SER A 150 -4.35 -0.95 -17.77
C SER A 150 -3.96 0.29 -16.96
N THR A 151 -4.94 0.98 -16.37
CA THR A 151 -4.71 2.14 -15.49
C THR A 151 -3.96 1.71 -14.23
N MET A 152 -4.38 0.62 -13.58
CA MET A 152 -3.72 0.09 -12.39
C MET A 152 -2.31 -0.44 -12.67
N GLU A 153 -2.10 -1.10 -13.81
CA GLU A 153 -0.77 -1.57 -14.23
C GLU A 153 0.18 -0.40 -14.53
N ASP A 154 -0.29 0.67 -15.17
CA ASP A 154 0.52 1.87 -15.41
C ASP A 154 0.86 2.59 -14.10
N TYR A 155 -0.14 2.75 -13.20
CA TYR A 155 0.08 3.33 -11.88
C TYR A 155 1.08 2.53 -11.05
N TYR A 156 0.90 1.20 -10.96
CA TYR A 156 1.81 0.31 -10.25
C TYR A 156 3.26 0.46 -10.74
N LYS A 157 3.48 0.46 -12.07
CA LYS A 157 4.83 0.61 -12.64
C LYS A 157 5.47 1.94 -12.25
N ARG A 158 4.71 3.05 -12.30
CA ARG A 158 5.24 4.37 -11.96
C ARG A 158 5.55 4.52 -10.47
N VAL A 159 4.68 4.00 -9.60
CA VAL A 159 4.92 4.00 -8.15
C VAL A 159 6.09 3.09 -7.79
N LEU A 160 6.23 1.93 -8.45
CA LEU A 160 7.38 1.05 -8.27
C LEU A 160 8.70 1.76 -8.63
N ASN A 161 8.77 2.42 -9.79
CA ASN A 161 9.95 3.19 -10.19
C ASN A 161 10.28 4.31 -9.18
N ALA A 162 9.25 5.00 -8.66
CA ALA A 162 9.45 6.00 -7.61
C ALA A 162 9.98 5.39 -6.31
N GLY A 163 9.49 4.20 -5.92
CA GLY A 163 9.94 3.45 -4.77
C GLY A 163 11.38 2.96 -4.89
N GLU A 164 11.76 2.40 -6.05
CA GLU A 164 13.13 1.99 -6.34
C GLU A 164 14.10 3.18 -6.25
N ARG A 165 13.71 4.32 -6.84
CA ARG A 165 14.47 5.57 -6.75
C ARG A 165 14.62 6.04 -5.30
N LEU A 166 13.55 5.99 -4.50
CA LEU A 166 13.59 6.33 -3.09
C LEU A 166 14.55 5.42 -2.32
N ILE A 167 14.52 4.11 -2.57
CA ILE A 167 15.40 3.14 -1.93
C ILE A 167 16.86 3.38 -2.28
N SER A 168 17.19 3.75 -3.53
CA SER A 168 18.56 4.16 -3.89
C SER A 168 19.02 5.42 -3.14
N LEU A 169 18.14 6.40 -2.95
CA LEU A 169 18.46 7.59 -2.14
C LEU A 169 18.60 7.26 -0.64
N ILE A 170 17.81 6.31 -0.13
CA ILE A 170 17.96 5.78 1.22
C ILE A 170 19.30 5.06 1.39
N ALA A 171 19.78 4.32 0.37
CA ALA A 171 21.10 3.71 0.41
C ALA A 171 22.20 4.77 0.60
N LEU A 172 22.15 5.85 -0.19
CA LEU A 172 23.06 6.99 -0.03
C LEU A 172 22.94 7.65 1.35
N ALA A 173 21.72 7.80 1.88
CA ALA A 173 21.47 8.35 3.22
C ALA A 173 22.09 7.50 4.34
N LEU A 174 22.26 6.21 4.09
CA LEU A 174 22.92 5.25 4.99
C LEU A 174 24.44 5.17 4.75
N ASN A 175 25.00 6.02 3.88
CA ASN A 175 26.39 5.98 3.41
C ASN A 175 26.75 4.64 2.75
N LEU A 176 25.81 4.05 2.01
CA LEU A 176 26.00 2.86 1.18
C LEU A 176 26.07 3.26 -0.29
N ASP A 177 26.47 2.32 -1.15
CA ASP A 177 26.37 2.47 -2.61
C ASP A 177 24.89 2.64 -3.01
N GLU A 178 24.60 3.49 -4.02
CA GLU A 178 23.23 3.76 -4.47
C GLU A 178 22.50 2.50 -4.99
N ASN A 179 23.26 1.50 -5.44
CA ASN A 179 22.75 0.22 -5.93
C ASN A 179 22.78 -0.88 -4.87
N PHE A 180 23.20 -0.59 -3.63
CA PHE A 180 23.37 -1.61 -2.58
C PHE A 180 22.16 -2.53 -2.44
N PHE A 181 20.95 -1.97 -2.32
CA PHE A 181 19.73 -2.76 -2.17
C PHE A 181 19.39 -3.58 -3.43
N ASN A 182 19.71 -3.07 -4.62
CA ASN A 182 19.59 -3.85 -5.84
C ASN A 182 20.55 -5.04 -5.84
N ASP A 183 21.81 -4.80 -5.48
CA ASP A 183 22.88 -5.79 -5.57
C ASP A 183 22.71 -6.94 -4.56
N VAL A 184 22.16 -6.66 -3.38
CA VAL A 184 21.79 -7.70 -2.40
C VAL A 184 20.45 -8.37 -2.72
N GLY A 185 19.80 -7.98 -3.81
CA GLY A 185 18.57 -8.59 -4.29
C GLY A 185 17.33 -8.21 -3.49
N ALA A 186 17.29 -7.01 -2.90
CA ALA A 186 16.10 -6.51 -2.19
C ALA A 186 14.89 -6.32 -3.11
N PHE A 187 15.13 -6.12 -4.41
CA PHE A 187 14.08 -6.06 -5.44
C PHE A 187 13.74 -7.43 -6.05
N ASN A 188 14.34 -8.52 -5.55
CA ASN A 188 13.96 -9.86 -5.98
C ASN A 188 12.52 -10.16 -5.58
N LEU A 189 11.82 -10.90 -6.42
CA LEU A 189 10.41 -11.20 -6.21
C LEU A 189 10.14 -11.94 -4.88
N PRO A 190 9.01 -11.65 -4.21
CA PRO A 190 8.01 -10.61 -4.55
C PRO A 190 8.50 -9.19 -4.19
N ASN A 191 8.38 -8.21 -5.12
CA ASN A 191 9.01 -6.88 -4.99
C ASN A 191 8.09 -5.78 -4.43
N ALA A 192 6.79 -5.76 -4.74
CA ALA A 192 5.82 -4.80 -4.19
C ALA A 192 4.37 -5.26 -4.36
N PHE A 193 3.49 -4.84 -3.44
CA PHE A 193 2.03 -5.00 -3.56
C PHE A 193 1.34 -3.63 -3.55
N LEU A 194 0.29 -3.48 -4.35
CA LEU A 194 -0.58 -2.30 -4.34
C LEU A 194 -1.87 -2.63 -3.60
N ARG A 195 -2.25 -1.76 -2.66
CA ARG A 195 -3.46 -1.91 -1.86
C ARG A 195 -4.39 -0.73 -2.08
N LEU A 196 -5.62 -1.01 -2.50
CA LEU A 196 -6.68 -0.01 -2.59
C LEU A 196 -7.54 -0.12 -1.34
N LEU A 197 -7.75 0.98 -0.64
CA LEU A 197 -8.53 1.03 0.60
C LEU A 197 -9.74 1.95 0.43
N HIS A 198 -10.87 1.53 0.96
CA HIS A 198 -12.07 2.36 1.07
C HIS A 198 -12.66 2.27 2.47
N TYR A 199 -12.78 3.43 3.11
CA TYR A 199 -13.40 3.60 4.42
C TYR A 199 -14.79 4.22 4.22
N PRO A 200 -15.89 3.53 4.54
CA PRO A 200 -17.23 4.09 4.44
C PRO A 200 -17.41 5.19 5.50
N GLY A 201 -17.87 6.37 5.08
CA GLY A 201 -18.07 7.52 5.97
C GLY A 201 -19.27 7.41 6.92
N GLU A 202 -20.15 6.43 6.72
CA GLU A 202 -21.34 6.19 7.54
C GLU A 202 -21.18 4.92 8.37
N LEU A 203 -20.58 5.06 9.54
CA LEU A 203 -20.69 4.07 10.60
C LEU A 203 -21.59 4.73 11.67
N GLY A 204 -22.68 4.05 12.01
CA GLY A 204 -23.81 4.62 12.74
C GLY A 204 -23.41 5.43 13.98
N SER A 205 -24.31 6.32 14.41
CA SER A 205 -24.15 7.29 15.48
C SER A 205 -23.96 6.68 16.89
N SER A 206 -22.99 5.78 17.07
CA SER A 206 -22.53 5.37 18.39
C SER A 206 -21.48 6.35 18.87
N SER A 207 -21.59 6.77 20.12
CA SER A 207 -20.67 7.67 20.82
C SER A 207 -19.26 7.09 21.07
N GLU A 208 -18.88 6.03 20.35
CA GLU A 208 -17.62 5.32 20.48
C GLU A 208 -16.70 5.72 19.32
N GLU A 209 -15.40 5.89 19.61
CA GLU A 209 -14.41 6.19 18.56
C GLU A 209 -14.35 5.02 17.56
N ILE A 210 -14.68 5.33 16.31
CA ILE A 210 -14.69 4.36 15.23
C ILE A 210 -13.34 4.44 14.52
N TYR A 211 -12.48 3.45 14.75
CA TYR A 211 -11.20 3.36 14.08
C TYR A 211 -11.38 2.74 12.69
N GLY A 212 -10.92 3.43 11.65
CA GLY A 212 -10.77 2.85 10.32
C GLY A 212 -9.73 1.73 10.35
N ALA A 213 -8.51 2.06 10.77
CA ALA A 213 -7.44 1.12 11.08
C ALA A 213 -6.85 1.49 12.44
N SER A 214 -6.53 0.49 13.28
CA SER A 214 -5.85 0.72 14.56
C SER A 214 -4.38 1.08 14.34
N ALA A 215 -3.69 1.57 15.39
CA ALA A 215 -2.26 1.82 15.33
C ALA A 215 -1.48 0.55 14.97
N HIS A 216 -0.65 0.62 13.93
CA HIS A 216 0.19 -0.48 13.45
C HIS A 216 1.38 0.08 12.66
N SER A 217 2.32 -0.81 12.32
CA SER A 217 3.39 -0.55 11.35
C SER A 217 3.25 -1.51 10.18
N ASP A 218 3.49 -1.04 8.96
CA ASP A 218 3.52 -1.89 7.78
C ASP A 218 4.71 -2.87 7.81
N TYR A 219 4.55 -3.97 7.07
CA TYR A 219 5.67 -4.85 6.72
C TYR A 219 6.35 -4.34 5.45
N GLY A 220 7.67 -4.44 5.38
CA GLY A 220 8.44 -4.10 4.19
C GLY A 220 9.53 -3.06 4.44
N MET A 221 10.07 -2.49 3.35
CA MET A 221 11.13 -1.48 3.41
C MET A 221 10.58 -0.06 3.50
N ILE A 222 9.58 0.27 2.67
CA ILE A 222 8.95 1.58 2.58
C ILE A 222 7.47 1.43 2.18
N THR A 223 6.65 2.40 2.57
CA THR A 223 5.26 2.54 2.11
C THR A 223 5.10 3.88 1.38
N LEU A 224 4.60 3.83 0.14
CA LEU A 224 4.17 5.01 -0.60
C LEU A 224 2.65 5.10 -0.52
N LEU A 225 2.14 6.17 0.08
CA LEU A 225 0.72 6.38 0.34
C LEU A 225 0.19 7.57 -0.46
N ALA A 226 -0.95 7.36 -1.13
CA ALA A 226 -1.74 8.41 -1.75
C ALA A 226 -3.16 8.40 -1.17
N THR A 227 -3.75 9.58 -1.00
CA THR A 227 -5.12 9.76 -0.49
C THR A 227 -5.93 10.59 -1.49
N ASP A 228 -7.25 10.59 -1.34
CA ASP A 228 -8.14 11.47 -2.13
C ASP A 228 -8.33 12.86 -1.49
N GLY A 229 -7.49 13.20 -0.51
CA GLY A 229 -7.54 14.46 0.23
C GLY A 229 -8.50 14.48 1.42
N ILE A 230 -9.32 13.45 1.61
CA ILE A 230 -10.14 13.32 2.83
C ILE A 230 -9.22 12.93 4.00
N GLY A 231 -9.28 13.72 5.08
CA GLY A 231 -8.48 13.47 6.28
C GLY A 231 -8.91 12.19 7.02
N GLY A 232 -7.97 11.54 7.70
CA GLY A 232 -8.25 10.31 8.47
C GLY A 232 -7.00 9.55 8.91
N LEU A 233 -5.86 9.78 8.25
CA LEU A 233 -4.56 9.26 8.68
C LEU A 233 -4.05 10.02 9.90
N GLN A 234 -3.51 9.28 10.87
CA GLN A 234 -2.77 9.80 12.00
C GLN A 234 -1.50 9.00 12.20
N GLU A 235 -0.39 9.69 12.41
CA GLU A 235 0.91 9.11 12.67
C GLU A 235 1.34 9.30 14.13
N CYS A 236 2.02 8.28 14.67
CA CYS A 236 2.67 8.38 15.97
C CYS A 236 4.10 8.87 15.78
N VAL A 237 4.37 10.12 16.15
CA VAL A 237 5.74 10.65 16.19
C VAL A 237 6.32 10.41 17.56
N LEU A 238 7.35 9.56 17.63
CA LEU A 238 8.13 9.38 18.84
C LEU A 238 9.01 10.61 19.04
N THR A 239 8.55 11.57 19.84
CA THR A 239 9.42 12.66 20.28
C THR A 239 10.53 12.10 21.14
N ARG A 240 11.79 12.20 20.71
CA ARG A 240 12.92 11.97 21.61
C ARG A 240 12.79 13.00 22.74
N HIS A 241 12.52 12.52 23.95
CA HIS A 241 12.85 13.31 25.12
C HIS A 241 14.36 13.54 25.06
N SER A 242 14.76 14.79 24.92
CA SER A 242 16.15 15.21 25.10
C SER A 242 16.51 14.91 26.56
N ASP A 243 17.30 13.85 26.75
CA ASP A 243 18.08 13.62 27.97
C ASP A 243 19.21 14.67 28.10
#